data_AF-A0A8H1QUJ7-F1
#
_entry.id   AF-A0A8H1QUJ7-F1
#
_cell.length_a   1.000
_cell.length_b   1.000
_cell.length_c   1.000
_cell.angle_alpha   90.00
_cell.angle_beta   90.00
_cell.angle_gamma   90.00
#
_symmetry.space_group_name_H-M   'P 1'
#
loop_
_entity.id
_entity.type
_entity.pdbx_description
1 polymer ?
#
loop_
_entity_poly.entity_id
_entity_poly.type
_entity_poly.pdbx_seq_one_letter_code
_entity_poly.pdbx_strand_id
1 'polypeptide(L)'
;MAGTDTAQGRAADPAAPGRTVHDLSARARAHAALPPSAGPARAHAGPAPANTGAPWVQVNLTPERDPDGRPRCYEELATVAREFLASDRARNFFFMHKEPGIRVRFQAVETGTRQTHGKRGQTAATALRTALQRRLGECEGLRRRPVCTVYEPEHYLFGGPASMTYVHDLFTLDSLAWLDHHINHPRETGPSVGWRFSLLMLREVFAGLGIVGWEHRGVWDFVARQTGRRLHGATADIAPQARQRAAAGIVAYWHAPLEDALRAFPQERAATLRRHGEAVRRAATRWREGYFEAGEATIGPRAAAGYYTVFHWNRGLLSLARQSLLAGALSGEGRDTHAATAPTR
;
A
#
# COMPACT_ATOMS: atom_id res chain seq x y z
N MET A 1 7.10 30.44 -70.73
CA MET A 1 8.50 30.87 -70.57
C MET A 1 8.92 30.47 -69.17
N ALA A 2 9.58 29.31 -69.01
CA ALA A 2 11.06 29.16 -69.03
C ALA A 2 11.71 30.02 -67.94
N GLY A 3 12.49 29.53 -66.98
CA GLY A 3 13.05 28.21 -66.69
C GLY A 3 14.18 28.37 -65.68
N THR A 4 14.51 27.28 -64.99
CA THR A 4 15.81 26.88 -64.39
C THR A 4 16.41 27.75 -63.26
N ASP A 5 16.56 27.30 -62.01
CA ASP A 5 17.30 26.13 -61.46
C ASP A 5 18.80 26.41 -61.24
N THR A 6 19.24 26.49 -59.97
CA THR A 6 20.43 25.76 -59.46
C THR A 6 20.63 25.94 -57.95
N ALA A 7 21.18 24.88 -57.36
CA ALA A 7 21.21 24.52 -55.96
C ALA A 7 22.47 24.99 -55.18
N GLN A 8 22.36 24.88 -53.84
CA GLN A 8 23.34 24.34 -52.86
C GLN A 8 23.59 25.24 -51.64
N GLY A 9 23.23 24.73 -50.46
CA GLY A 9 23.58 25.31 -49.16
C GLY A 9 23.19 24.36 -48.02
N ARG A 10 24.21 23.82 -47.34
CA ARG A 10 24.18 22.74 -46.35
C ARG A 10 23.36 23.01 -45.08
N ALA A 11 22.69 21.95 -44.63
CA ALA A 11 22.41 21.48 -43.27
C ALA A 11 22.66 22.43 -42.07
N ALA A 12 21.57 22.72 -41.34
CA ALA A 12 21.60 23.03 -39.91
C ALA A 12 20.57 22.14 -39.20
N ASP A 13 21.07 21.35 -38.27
CA ASP A 13 20.40 20.33 -37.48
C ASP A 13 19.59 20.97 -36.33
N PRO A 14 18.26 20.76 -36.21
CA PRO A 14 17.51 21.23 -35.05
C PRO A 14 17.62 20.22 -33.91
N ALA A 15 18.49 20.59 -32.96
CA ALA A 15 18.51 20.24 -31.53
C ALA A 15 17.51 19.17 -31.04
N ALA A 16 18.07 18.05 -30.59
CA ALA A 16 17.39 16.99 -29.84
C ALA A 16 16.70 17.50 -28.55
N PRO A 17 15.45 17.10 -28.26
CA PRO A 17 14.89 17.25 -26.93
C PRO A 17 15.39 16.12 -26.01
N GLY A 18 16.20 16.52 -25.03
CA GLY A 18 16.77 15.65 -24.01
C GLY A 18 15.82 15.33 -22.85
N ARG A 19 16.22 14.25 -22.16
CA ARG A 19 15.85 13.80 -20.79
C ARG A 19 14.45 13.16 -20.63
N THR A 20 14.43 11.85 -20.90
CA THR A 20 13.38 10.92 -20.49
C THR A 20 13.33 10.71 -18.97
N VAL A 21 12.14 10.37 -18.48
CA VAL A 21 11.63 10.16 -17.11
C VAL A 21 12.43 9.14 -16.24
N HIS A 22 13.57 8.63 -16.74
CA HIS A 22 14.39 7.64 -16.05
C HIS A 22 15.18 8.20 -14.84
N ASP A 23 15.47 9.50 -14.79
CA ASP A 23 16.46 10.06 -13.86
C ASP A 23 15.91 10.42 -12.45
N LEU A 24 14.59 10.60 -12.31
CA LEU A 24 13.97 10.89 -11.00
C LEU A 24 13.76 9.63 -10.13
N SER A 25 13.81 8.45 -10.75
CA SER A 25 13.68 7.16 -10.06
C SER A 25 14.97 6.68 -9.40
N ALA A 26 16.13 7.21 -9.81
CA ALA A 26 17.44 6.90 -9.21
C ALA A 26 17.68 7.66 -7.89
N ARG A 27 17.29 8.94 -7.82
CA ARG A 27 17.40 9.75 -6.58
C ARG A 27 16.45 9.31 -5.46
N ALA A 28 15.30 8.72 -5.79
CA ALA A 28 14.40 8.13 -4.80
C ALA A 28 14.93 6.82 -4.19
N ARG A 29 15.87 6.13 -4.86
CA ARG A 29 16.56 4.96 -4.29
C ARG A 29 17.66 5.34 -3.30
N ALA A 30 18.17 6.56 -3.35
CA ALA A 30 19.28 7.01 -2.51
C ALA A 30 18.88 7.39 -1.07
N HIS A 31 17.60 7.62 -0.78
CA HIS A 31 17.12 7.92 0.59
C HIS A 31 16.45 6.75 1.31
N ALA A 32 16.36 5.58 0.66
CA ALA A 32 15.88 4.34 1.28
C ALA A 32 17.01 3.32 1.52
N ALA A 33 18.27 3.72 1.34
CA ALA A 33 19.46 2.95 1.69
C ALA A 33 20.22 3.69 2.80
N LEU A 34 20.05 3.25 4.05
CA LEU A 34 20.99 3.56 5.13
C LEU A 34 22.18 2.56 5.05
N PRO A 35 23.40 2.97 5.44
CA PRO A 35 24.63 2.21 5.22
C PRO A 35 24.76 0.97 6.14
N PRO A 36 25.60 -0.02 5.77
CA PRO A 36 25.81 -1.23 6.56
C PRO A 36 26.51 -0.95 7.90
N SER A 37 26.01 -1.60 8.95
CA SER A 37 26.58 -1.60 10.29
C SER A 37 27.96 -2.28 10.34
N ALA A 38 28.93 -1.66 11.02
CA ALA A 38 30.13 -2.33 11.53
C ALA A 38 29.94 -2.57 13.05
N GLY A 39 30.10 -3.82 13.50
CA GLY A 39 29.84 -4.30 14.87
C GLY A 39 31.01 -4.08 15.86
N PRO A 40 31.24 -4.93 16.89
CA PRO A 40 30.37 -5.96 17.48
C PRO A 40 30.14 -5.76 19.01
N ALA A 41 29.09 -6.35 19.58
CA ALA A 41 29.04 -6.64 21.02
C ALA A 41 28.37 -8.00 21.25
N ARG A 42 29.11 -8.89 21.91
CA ARG A 42 28.73 -10.26 22.31
C ARG A 42 27.89 -10.24 23.60
N ALA A 43 27.20 -11.37 23.79
CA ALA A 43 26.58 -11.92 25.02
C ALA A 43 25.11 -11.51 25.26
N HIS A 44 24.14 -12.39 25.56
CA HIS A 44 24.13 -13.79 25.97
C HIS A 44 23.02 -14.57 25.23
N ALA A 45 23.32 -15.82 24.87
CA ALA A 45 22.38 -16.74 24.23
C ALA A 45 21.45 -17.37 25.27
N GLY A 46 20.18 -16.94 25.30
CA GLY A 46 19.06 -17.81 25.66
C GLY A 46 18.58 -18.58 24.42
N PRO A 47 17.88 -19.72 24.55
CA PRO A 47 17.32 -20.39 23.39
C PRO A 47 16.37 -19.41 22.68
N ALA A 48 16.72 -19.07 21.44
CA ALA A 48 15.85 -18.28 20.58
C ALA A 48 14.48 -18.98 20.54
N PRO A 49 13.36 -18.24 20.70
CA PRO A 49 12.06 -18.84 20.43
C PRO A 49 12.11 -19.40 19.01
N ALA A 50 11.75 -20.68 18.88
CA ALA A 50 11.74 -21.41 17.63
C ALA A 50 11.02 -20.57 16.58
N ASN A 51 11.56 -20.57 15.36
CA ASN A 51 11.05 -19.87 14.19
C ASN A 51 9.61 -20.31 13.89
N THR A 52 8.63 -19.69 14.54
CA THR A 52 7.20 -19.91 14.33
C THR A 52 6.68 -18.88 13.34
N GLY A 53 6.02 -19.32 12.26
CA GLY A 53 4.89 -18.52 11.76
C GLY A 53 4.69 -18.45 10.25
N ALA A 54 4.60 -19.60 9.60
CA ALA A 54 4.01 -19.85 8.28
C ALA A 54 4.85 -19.57 7.02
N PRO A 55 4.81 -20.50 6.05
CA PRO A 55 5.65 -20.43 4.88
C PRO A 55 4.95 -19.67 3.76
N TRP A 56 5.27 -18.38 3.68
CA TRP A 56 4.74 -17.48 2.67
C TRP A 56 5.18 -17.85 1.25
N VAL A 57 4.27 -17.65 0.29
CA VAL A 57 4.52 -17.75 -1.14
C VAL A 57 4.27 -16.39 -1.78
N GLN A 58 5.31 -15.82 -2.42
CA GLN A 58 5.15 -14.62 -3.24
C GLN A 58 5.12 -14.99 -4.73
N VAL A 59 4.15 -14.44 -5.44
CA VAL A 59 3.99 -14.53 -6.89
C VAL A 59 3.95 -13.12 -7.47
N ASN A 60 4.84 -12.85 -8.43
CA ASN A 60 4.87 -11.57 -9.11
C ASN A 60 4.07 -11.68 -10.41
N LEU A 61 3.06 -10.82 -10.54
CA LEU A 61 2.20 -10.70 -11.70
C LEU A 61 2.58 -9.46 -12.51
N THR A 62 2.54 -9.56 -13.83
CA THR A 62 2.78 -8.44 -14.73
C THR A 62 1.57 -8.29 -15.63
N PRO A 63 0.57 -7.46 -15.25
CA PRO A 63 -0.61 -7.25 -16.08
C PRO A 63 -0.27 -6.71 -17.47
N GLU A 64 -1.17 -6.95 -18.42
CA GLU A 64 -1.09 -6.35 -19.75
C GLU A 64 -1.15 -4.82 -19.70
N ARG A 65 -0.62 -4.19 -20.76
CA ARG A 65 -0.59 -2.72 -20.88
C ARG A 65 -1.90 -2.14 -21.42
N ASP A 66 -2.77 -2.98 -21.97
CA ASP A 66 -4.08 -2.53 -22.42
C ASP A 66 -4.95 -2.06 -21.24
N PRO A 67 -5.98 -1.24 -21.49
CA PRO A 67 -6.85 -0.71 -20.43
C PRO A 67 -7.54 -1.78 -19.58
N ASP A 68 -7.72 -2.99 -20.10
CA ASP A 68 -8.44 -4.11 -19.46
C ASP A 68 -7.50 -5.09 -18.74
N GLY A 69 -6.19 -5.07 -19.02
CA GLY A 69 -5.22 -6.02 -18.47
C GLY A 69 -5.16 -6.01 -16.94
N ARG A 70 -5.13 -4.81 -16.34
CA ARG A 70 -5.09 -4.67 -14.88
C ARG A 70 -6.43 -4.99 -14.20
N PRO A 71 -7.58 -4.50 -14.69
CA PRO A 71 -8.90 -4.92 -14.19
C PRO A 71 -9.10 -6.44 -14.21
N ARG A 72 -8.82 -7.12 -15.33
CA ARG A 72 -8.90 -8.59 -15.43
C ARG A 72 -8.00 -9.28 -14.40
N CYS A 73 -6.77 -8.78 -14.23
CA CYS A 73 -5.86 -9.29 -13.22
C CYS A 73 -6.40 -9.10 -11.78
N TYR A 74 -7.07 -7.98 -11.49
CA TYR A 74 -7.70 -7.77 -10.18
C TYR A 74 -8.89 -8.69 -9.94
N GLU A 75 -9.73 -8.90 -10.94
CA GLU A 75 -10.87 -9.83 -10.87
C GLU A 75 -10.40 -11.25 -10.56
N GLU A 76 -9.44 -11.76 -11.33
CA GLU A 76 -8.88 -13.10 -11.11
C GLU A 76 -8.17 -13.18 -9.75
N LEU A 77 -7.40 -12.16 -9.37
CA LEU A 77 -6.74 -12.13 -8.08
C LEU A 77 -7.74 -12.13 -6.91
N ALA A 78 -8.87 -11.43 -7.04
CA ALA A 78 -9.91 -11.40 -6.02
C ALA A 78 -10.64 -12.75 -5.91
N THR A 79 -10.91 -13.41 -7.04
CA THR A 79 -11.44 -14.78 -7.07
C THR A 79 -10.51 -15.75 -6.38
N VAL A 80 -9.23 -15.80 -6.80
CA VAL A 80 -8.22 -16.71 -6.22
C VAL A 80 -8.02 -16.43 -4.72
N ALA A 81 -7.95 -15.16 -4.32
CA ALA A 81 -7.78 -14.79 -2.92
C ALA A 81 -8.93 -15.33 -2.06
N ARG A 82 -10.18 -15.08 -2.47
CA ARG A 82 -11.36 -15.54 -1.72
C ARG A 82 -11.47 -17.05 -1.68
N GLU A 83 -11.26 -17.73 -2.81
CA GLU A 83 -11.29 -19.19 -2.87
C GLU A 83 -10.25 -19.82 -1.95
N PHE A 84 -9.00 -19.32 -1.99
CA PHE A 84 -7.90 -19.92 -1.23
C PHE A 84 -8.03 -19.66 0.27
N LEU A 85 -8.57 -18.49 0.65
CA LEU A 85 -8.90 -18.18 2.05
C LEU A 85 -10.09 -19.01 2.53
N ALA A 86 -11.16 -19.15 1.74
CA ALA A 86 -12.38 -19.88 2.12
C ALA A 86 -12.19 -21.41 2.18
N SER A 87 -11.22 -21.95 1.44
CA SER A 87 -10.89 -23.38 1.42
C SER A 87 -9.71 -23.76 2.33
N ASP A 88 -9.29 -22.85 3.22
CA ASP A 88 -8.14 -23.03 4.13
C ASP A 88 -6.84 -23.46 3.41
N ARG A 89 -6.69 -23.08 2.14
CA ARG A 89 -5.43 -23.28 1.39
C ARG A 89 -4.41 -22.20 1.72
N ALA A 90 -4.90 -21.01 2.09
CA ALA A 90 -4.12 -19.93 2.63
C ALA A 90 -4.80 -19.33 3.86
N ARG A 91 -4.00 -18.93 4.85
CA ARG A 91 -4.47 -18.22 6.06
C ARG A 91 -4.59 -16.72 5.81
N ASN A 92 -3.61 -16.17 5.10
CA ASN A 92 -3.51 -14.74 4.82
C ASN A 92 -3.16 -14.53 3.36
N PHE A 93 -3.53 -13.36 2.86
CA PHE A 93 -3.33 -12.93 1.48
C PHE A 93 -3.05 -11.44 1.46
N PHE A 94 -2.09 -10.96 0.69
CA PHE A 94 -2.08 -9.55 0.36
C PHE A 94 -1.33 -9.27 -0.94
N PHE A 95 -1.59 -8.13 -1.54
CA PHE A 95 -0.86 -7.68 -2.73
C PHE A 95 -0.27 -6.28 -2.55
N MET A 96 0.68 -5.94 -3.40
CA MET A 96 1.30 -4.61 -3.45
C MET A 96 1.67 -4.28 -4.89
N HIS A 97 1.49 -3.02 -5.29
CA HIS A 97 2.04 -2.56 -6.56
C HIS A 97 3.53 -2.24 -6.39
N LYS A 98 4.34 -2.83 -7.26
CA LYS A 98 5.77 -2.54 -7.35
C LYS A 98 6.25 -2.85 -8.76
N GLU A 99 6.82 -1.84 -9.41
CA GLU A 99 7.32 -1.94 -10.79
C GLU A 99 8.18 -3.21 -10.97
N PRO A 100 7.93 -4.05 -12.00
CA PRO A 100 7.06 -3.81 -13.15
C PRO A 100 5.59 -4.31 -13.04
N GLY A 101 5.07 -4.59 -11.85
CA GLY A 101 3.71 -5.12 -11.73
C GLY A 101 3.17 -5.23 -10.30
N ILE A 102 2.60 -6.39 -9.97
CA ILE A 102 1.92 -6.66 -8.70
C ILE A 102 2.66 -7.79 -7.98
N ARG A 103 3.03 -7.56 -6.72
CA ARG A 103 3.54 -8.59 -5.82
C ARG A 103 2.38 -9.15 -5.04
N VAL A 104 2.09 -10.43 -5.22
CA VAL A 104 1.00 -11.15 -4.55
C VAL A 104 1.61 -12.10 -3.54
N ARG A 105 1.07 -12.16 -2.33
CA ARG A 105 1.59 -12.97 -1.24
C ARG A 105 0.47 -13.76 -0.60
N PHE A 106 0.70 -15.03 -0.38
CA PHE A 106 -0.20 -15.92 0.36
C PHE A 106 0.57 -16.63 1.46
N GLN A 107 -0.05 -16.75 2.63
CA GLN A 107 0.48 -17.50 3.76
C GLN A 107 -0.15 -18.89 3.76
N ALA A 108 0.63 -19.96 3.67
CA ALA A 108 0.06 -21.30 3.77
C ALA A 108 -0.52 -21.56 5.17
N VAL A 109 -1.60 -22.33 5.24
CA VAL A 109 -2.08 -22.89 6.50
C VAL A 109 -1.11 -24.00 6.90
N GLU A 110 -0.45 -23.88 8.06
CA GLU A 110 0.32 -24.98 8.62
C GLU A 110 -0.66 -26.08 9.05
N THR A 111 -0.75 -27.15 8.26
CA THR A 111 -1.38 -28.39 8.71
C THR A 111 -0.33 -29.14 9.53
N GLY A 112 -0.67 -29.49 10.77
CA GLY A 112 0.24 -30.20 11.68
C GLY A 112 0.94 -31.35 10.96
N THR A 113 2.27 -31.35 10.97
CA THR A 113 3.09 -32.34 10.28
C THR A 113 2.76 -33.74 10.79
N ARG A 114 1.99 -34.52 10.02
CA ARG A 114 2.13 -35.97 10.05
C ARG A 114 3.52 -36.27 9.51
N GLN A 115 4.48 -36.49 10.42
CA GLN A 115 5.79 -37.05 10.08
C GLN A 115 5.59 -38.47 9.53
N THR A 116 5.28 -38.59 8.24
CA THR A 116 5.46 -39.85 7.54
C THR A 116 6.96 -40.06 7.36
N HIS A 117 7.51 -40.97 8.17
CA HIS A 117 8.89 -41.41 8.10
C HIS A 117 9.30 -41.73 6.66
N GLY A 118 10.40 -41.11 6.19
CA GLY A 118 11.14 -41.59 5.02
C GLY A 118 10.80 -41.04 3.63
N LYS A 119 9.76 -40.21 3.45
CA LYS A 119 9.54 -39.46 2.20
C LYS A 119 9.42 -37.97 2.53
N ARG A 120 10.24 -37.11 1.92
CA ARG A 120 10.06 -35.64 1.97
C ARG A 120 8.69 -35.31 1.34
N GLY A 121 7.63 -35.36 2.14
CA GLY A 121 6.29 -34.92 1.73
C GLY A 121 6.33 -33.46 1.30
N GLN A 122 5.49 -33.10 0.33
CA GLN A 122 5.34 -31.72 -0.11
C GLN A 122 4.89 -30.86 1.08
N THR A 123 5.64 -29.80 1.42
CA THR A 123 5.22 -28.87 2.49
C THR A 123 3.97 -28.10 2.05
N ALA A 124 3.15 -27.63 3.01
CA ALA A 124 1.97 -26.82 2.72
C ALA A 124 2.30 -25.60 1.82
N ALA A 125 3.45 -24.96 2.05
CA ALA A 125 3.96 -23.89 1.18
C ALA A 125 4.23 -24.33 -0.26
N THR A 126 4.80 -25.52 -0.43
CA THR A 126 5.14 -26.04 -1.75
C THR A 126 3.86 -26.41 -2.50
N ALA A 127 2.89 -27.00 -1.82
CA ALA A 127 1.57 -27.30 -2.38
C ALA A 127 0.83 -26.00 -2.78
N LEU A 128 0.83 -24.99 -1.91
CA LEU A 128 0.28 -23.67 -2.19
C LEU A 128 0.97 -23.00 -3.38
N ARG A 129 2.31 -23.05 -3.45
CA ARG A 129 3.08 -22.53 -4.58
C ARG A 129 2.68 -23.17 -5.89
N THR A 130 2.64 -24.50 -5.95
CA THR A 130 2.21 -25.24 -7.15
C THR A 130 0.80 -24.84 -7.57
N ALA A 131 -0.12 -24.72 -6.61
CA ALA A 131 -1.49 -24.33 -6.89
C ALA A 131 -1.60 -22.90 -7.45
N LEU A 132 -0.89 -21.93 -6.86
CA LEU A 132 -0.86 -20.54 -7.33
C LEU A 132 -0.21 -20.43 -8.71
N GLN A 133 0.89 -21.15 -8.96
CA GLN A 133 1.56 -21.14 -10.26
C GLN A 133 0.68 -21.68 -11.37
N ARG A 134 -0.09 -22.75 -11.09
CA ARG A 134 -1.06 -23.29 -12.04
C ARG A 134 -2.17 -22.26 -12.29
N ARG A 135 -2.87 -21.87 -11.23
CA ARG A 135 -4.06 -21.01 -11.33
C ARG A 135 -3.75 -19.64 -11.96
N LEU A 136 -2.74 -18.94 -11.45
CA LEU A 136 -2.36 -17.63 -11.99
C LEU A 136 -1.59 -17.74 -13.31
N GLY A 137 -1.04 -18.92 -13.63
CA GLY A 137 -0.41 -19.18 -14.93
C GLY A 137 -1.41 -19.27 -16.08
N GLU A 138 -2.66 -19.57 -15.77
CA GLU A 138 -3.80 -19.61 -16.70
C GLU A 138 -4.54 -18.27 -16.80
N CYS A 139 -4.15 -17.27 -15.99
CA CYS A 139 -4.79 -15.95 -15.97
C CYS A 139 -4.58 -15.23 -17.31
N GLU A 140 -5.68 -14.97 -18.01
CA GLU A 140 -5.70 -14.05 -19.13
C GLU A 140 -5.37 -12.61 -18.65
N GLY A 141 -4.73 -11.81 -19.50
CA GLY A 141 -4.37 -10.42 -19.16
C GLY A 141 -3.04 -10.26 -18.40
N LEU A 142 -2.19 -11.28 -18.39
CA LEU A 142 -0.80 -11.17 -17.95
C LEU A 142 0.17 -11.13 -19.14
N ARG A 143 0.99 -10.09 -19.20
CA ARG A 143 2.04 -9.90 -20.22
C ARG A 143 3.21 -10.87 -20.09
N ARG A 144 3.40 -11.42 -18.89
CA ARG A 144 4.48 -12.35 -18.56
C ARG A 144 3.94 -13.42 -17.64
N ARG A 145 4.49 -14.63 -17.79
CA ARG A 145 4.20 -15.73 -16.88
C ARG A 145 4.48 -15.31 -15.42
N PRO A 146 3.62 -15.67 -14.47
CA PRO A 146 3.86 -15.40 -13.06
C PRO A 146 5.19 -15.97 -12.57
N VAL A 147 5.91 -15.20 -11.75
CA VAL A 147 7.21 -15.61 -11.19
C VAL A 147 7.13 -15.74 -9.67
N CYS A 148 7.48 -16.91 -9.14
CA CYS A 148 7.57 -17.10 -7.71
C CYS A 148 8.88 -16.54 -7.15
N THR A 149 8.80 -15.86 -6.02
CA THR A 149 9.95 -15.25 -5.33
C THR A 149 9.82 -15.42 -3.82
N VAL A 150 10.87 -15.07 -3.06
CA VAL A 150 10.84 -15.09 -1.60
C VAL A 150 10.20 -13.80 -1.08
N TYR A 151 9.34 -13.93 -0.07
CA TYR A 151 8.85 -12.82 0.73
C TYR A 151 9.62 -12.77 2.04
N GLU A 152 10.24 -11.63 2.31
CA GLU A 152 10.81 -11.29 3.60
C GLU A 152 9.90 -10.26 4.27
N PRO A 153 9.28 -10.60 5.42
CA PRO A 153 8.39 -9.66 6.08
C PRO A 153 9.15 -8.50 6.70
N GLU A 154 8.55 -7.30 6.64
CA GLU A 154 9.14 -6.06 7.14
C GLU A 154 9.02 -5.93 8.67
N HIS A 155 9.46 -6.95 9.42
CA HIS A 155 9.34 -7.05 10.88
C HIS A 155 9.81 -5.78 11.62
N TYR A 156 10.92 -5.19 11.18
CA TYR A 156 11.51 -4.01 11.82
C TYR A 156 10.61 -2.77 11.76
N LEU A 157 9.73 -2.66 10.75
CA LEU A 157 8.80 -1.52 10.63
C LEU A 157 7.61 -1.65 11.57
N PHE A 158 7.23 -2.88 11.91
CA PHE A 158 5.98 -3.16 12.60
C PHE A 158 6.18 -3.71 14.01
N GLY A 159 7.39 -3.70 14.54
CA GLY A 159 7.65 -4.07 15.94
C GLY A 159 7.91 -5.57 16.16
N GLY A 160 8.33 -6.27 15.12
CA GLY A 160 8.81 -7.65 15.18
C GLY A 160 7.76 -8.71 14.78
N PRO A 161 8.13 -10.00 14.84
CA PRO A 161 7.28 -11.12 14.45
C PRO A 161 5.93 -11.19 15.18
N ALA A 162 5.90 -10.85 16.48
CA ALA A 162 4.69 -10.89 17.30
C ALA A 162 3.59 -9.96 16.75
N SER A 163 3.96 -8.71 16.45
CA SER A 163 3.06 -7.72 15.83
C SER A 163 2.63 -8.12 14.42
N MET A 164 3.53 -8.76 13.67
CA MET A 164 3.33 -9.03 12.24
C MET A 164 2.19 -10.00 11.95
N THR A 165 1.83 -10.86 12.90
CA THR A 165 0.65 -11.72 12.76
C THR A 165 -0.62 -10.87 12.61
N TYR A 166 -0.77 -9.81 13.43
CA TYR A 166 -1.88 -8.87 13.32
C TYR A 166 -1.80 -8.01 12.06
N VAL A 167 -0.59 -7.59 11.68
CA VAL A 167 -0.37 -6.80 10.45
C VAL A 167 -0.76 -7.61 9.21
N HIS A 168 -0.44 -8.89 9.16
CA HIS A 168 -0.80 -9.77 8.04
C HIS A 168 -2.31 -9.96 7.94
N ASP A 169 -3.00 -10.17 9.06
CA ASP A 169 -4.47 -10.24 9.09
C ASP A 169 -5.09 -8.93 8.57
N LEU A 170 -4.57 -7.79 9.02
CA LEU A 170 -5.06 -6.49 8.58
C LEU A 170 -4.75 -6.22 7.09
N PHE A 171 -3.55 -6.59 6.61
CA PHE A 171 -3.20 -6.50 5.19
C PHE A 171 -4.09 -7.39 4.31
N THR A 172 -4.58 -8.51 4.84
CA THR A 172 -5.55 -9.35 4.14
C THR A 172 -6.86 -8.62 3.90
N LEU A 173 -7.44 -8.07 4.96
CA LEU A 173 -8.70 -7.34 4.86
C LEU A 173 -8.56 -6.08 4.00
N ASP A 174 -7.47 -5.34 4.16
CA ASP A 174 -7.16 -4.17 3.34
C ASP A 174 -7.00 -4.51 1.86
N SER A 175 -6.41 -5.67 1.57
CA SER A 175 -6.25 -6.15 0.20
C SER A 175 -7.56 -6.51 -0.46
N LEU A 176 -8.44 -7.22 0.26
CA LEU A 176 -9.76 -7.56 -0.27
C LEU A 176 -10.59 -6.29 -0.52
N ALA A 177 -10.52 -5.32 0.41
CA ALA A 177 -11.21 -4.04 0.26
C ALA A 177 -10.69 -3.24 -0.95
N TRP A 178 -9.37 -3.18 -1.17
CA TRP A 178 -8.79 -2.54 -2.35
C TRP A 178 -9.12 -3.26 -3.66
N LEU A 179 -9.16 -4.60 -3.69
CA LEU A 179 -9.58 -5.35 -4.88
C LEU A 179 -11.03 -5.03 -5.24
N ASP A 180 -11.93 -5.07 -4.26
CA ASP A 180 -13.32 -4.67 -4.47
C ASP A 180 -13.42 -3.23 -4.93
N HIS A 181 -12.57 -2.35 -4.39
CA HIS A 181 -12.52 -0.98 -4.86
C HIS A 181 -12.10 -0.89 -6.32
N HIS A 182 -11.00 -1.52 -6.71
CA HIS A 182 -10.45 -1.47 -8.06
C HIS A 182 -11.37 -2.10 -9.11
N ILE A 183 -12.07 -3.19 -8.77
CA ILE A 183 -13.00 -3.88 -9.67
C ILE A 183 -14.26 -3.05 -9.91
N ASN A 184 -14.84 -2.50 -8.84
CA ASN A 184 -16.13 -1.80 -8.89
C ASN A 184 -15.99 -0.29 -9.13
N HIS A 185 -14.83 0.18 -9.59
CA HIS A 185 -14.60 1.60 -9.86
C HIS A 185 -14.76 1.91 -11.35
N PRO A 186 -15.77 2.72 -11.75
CA PRO A 186 -15.95 3.10 -13.15
C PRO A 186 -14.74 3.89 -13.63
N ARG A 187 -14.17 3.51 -14.78
CA ARG A 187 -13.01 4.19 -15.40
C ARG A 187 -13.19 5.70 -15.54
N GLU A 188 -14.44 6.14 -15.67
CA GLU A 188 -14.85 7.52 -15.92
C GLU A 188 -14.97 8.39 -14.66
N THR A 189 -15.09 7.80 -13.47
CA THR A 189 -15.25 8.56 -12.20
C THR A 189 -13.93 9.11 -11.62
N GLY A 190 -12.82 8.82 -12.30
CA GLY A 190 -11.51 9.45 -12.10
C GLY A 190 -10.79 9.10 -10.78
N PRO A 191 -9.56 9.62 -10.60
CA PRO A 191 -8.68 9.35 -9.45
C PRO A 191 -9.16 9.96 -8.11
N SER A 192 -10.34 10.60 -8.09
CA SER A 192 -10.87 11.32 -6.94
C SER A 192 -11.55 10.43 -5.89
N VAL A 193 -11.89 9.19 -6.24
CA VAL A 193 -12.58 8.27 -5.32
C VAL A 193 -11.58 7.42 -4.53
N GLY A 194 -10.40 7.10 -5.09
CA GLY A 194 -9.38 6.29 -4.41
C GLY A 194 -8.84 6.92 -3.11
N TRP A 195 -8.63 8.23 -3.08
CA TRP A 195 -8.20 8.89 -1.83
C TRP A 195 -9.32 8.96 -0.78
N ARG A 196 -10.58 9.10 -1.21
CA ARG A 196 -11.73 9.06 -0.30
C ARG A 196 -11.90 7.66 0.29
N PHE A 197 -11.80 6.62 -0.53
CA PHE A 197 -11.80 5.23 -0.08
C PHE A 197 -10.67 5.00 0.93
N SER A 198 -9.47 5.49 0.62
CA SER A 198 -8.32 5.37 1.51
C SER A 198 -8.57 6.01 2.87
N LEU A 199 -9.04 7.26 2.91
CA LEU A 199 -9.31 7.94 4.16
C LEU A 199 -10.45 7.29 4.95
N LEU A 200 -11.48 6.77 4.28
CA LEU A 200 -12.56 6.04 4.92
C LEU A 200 -12.03 4.76 5.60
N MET A 201 -11.19 3.96 4.93
CA MET A 201 -10.57 2.78 5.54
C MET A 201 -9.58 3.14 6.66
N LEU A 202 -8.74 4.15 6.46
CA LEU A 202 -7.72 4.56 7.45
C LEU A 202 -8.35 5.12 8.73
N ARG A 203 -9.50 5.80 8.64
CA ARG A 203 -10.26 6.24 9.81
C ARG A 203 -10.67 5.06 10.68
N GLU A 204 -11.15 3.99 10.06
CA GLU A 204 -11.58 2.77 10.74
C GLU A 204 -10.40 2.04 11.39
N VAL A 205 -9.25 1.98 10.70
CA VAL A 205 -8.01 1.44 11.27
C VAL A 205 -7.54 2.28 12.46
N PHE A 206 -7.54 3.61 12.35
CA PHE A 206 -7.10 4.50 13.44
C PHE A 206 -8.01 4.37 14.65
N ALA A 207 -9.33 4.34 14.44
CA ALA A 207 -10.29 4.09 15.50
C ALA A 207 -10.05 2.73 16.18
N GLY A 208 -9.80 1.67 15.40
CA GLY A 208 -9.49 0.34 15.93
C GLY A 208 -8.19 0.31 16.75
N LEU A 209 -7.16 1.06 16.32
CA LEU A 209 -5.90 1.25 17.04
C LEU A 209 -6.01 2.18 18.26
N GLY A 210 -7.19 2.76 18.53
CA GLY A 210 -7.39 3.70 19.63
C GLY A 210 -6.78 5.09 19.38
N ILE A 211 -6.46 5.43 18.13
CA ILE A 211 -5.94 6.75 17.75
C ILE A 211 -7.13 7.69 17.53
N VAL A 212 -7.41 8.54 18.51
CA VAL A 212 -8.66 9.33 18.55
C VAL A 212 -8.40 10.84 18.58
N GLY A 213 -9.40 11.61 18.16
CA GLY A 213 -9.34 13.07 18.15
C GLY A 213 -8.12 13.58 17.38
N TRP A 214 -7.30 14.41 18.04
CA TRP A 214 -6.15 15.07 17.44
C TRP A 214 -4.91 14.16 17.27
N GLU A 215 -4.91 12.94 17.83
CA GLU A 215 -3.75 12.04 17.81
C GLU A 215 -3.38 11.59 16.40
N HIS A 216 -4.34 11.56 15.47
CA HIS A 216 -4.10 11.24 14.07
C HIS A 216 -3.05 12.17 13.44
N ARG A 217 -2.91 13.42 13.94
CA ARG A 217 -1.95 14.40 13.41
C ARG A 217 -0.52 13.88 13.56
N GLY A 218 -0.25 13.15 14.63
CA GLY A 218 1.03 12.48 14.85
C GLY A 218 1.30 11.38 13.83
N VAL A 219 0.26 10.66 13.37
CA VAL A 219 0.38 9.65 12.30
C VAL A 219 0.70 10.32 10.97
N TRP A 220 -0.02 11.38 10.61
CA TRP A 220 0.20 12.10 9.34
C TRP A 220 1.55 12.81 9.30
N ASP A 221 1.98 13.40 10.42
CA ASP A 221 3.33 13.98 10.56
C ASP A 221 4.41 12.90 10.43
N PHE A 222 4.20 11.73 11.05
CA PHE A 222 5.08 10.57 10.88
C PHE A 222 5.17 10.13 9.41
N VAL A 223 4.03 9.96 8.73
CA VAL A 223 3.99 9.60 7.30
C VAL A 223 4.78 10.62 6.49
N ALA A 224 4.54 11.91 6.70
CA ALA A 224 5.27 12.96 5.99
C ALA A 224 6.78 12.87 6.25
N ARG A 225 7.21 12.91 7.51
CA ARG A 225 8.62 13.07 7.89
C ARG A 225 9.44 11.79 7.77
N GLN A 226 8.92 10.67 8.27
CA GLN A 226 9.66 9.41 8.36
C GLN A 226 9.63 8.61 7.06
N THR A 227 8.68 8.89 6.18
CA THR A 227 8.56 8.16 4.90
C THR A 227 8.79 9.07 3.69
N GLY A 228 9.08 10.36 3.90
CA GLY A 228 9.38 11.30 2.81
C GLY A 228 8.17 11.70 1.96
N ARG A 229 6.94 11.44 2.42
CA ARG A 229 5.68 11.83 1.75
C ARG A 229 5.37 13.30 2.04
N ARG A 230 6.26 14.18 1.58
CA ARG A 230 6.17 15.64 1.71
C ARG A 230 6.01 16.26 0.34
N LEU A 231 5.33 17.41 0.30
CA LEU A 231 5.26 18.23 -0.90
C LEU A 231 6.64 18.86 -1.12
N HIS A 232 7.35 18.39 -2.15
CA HIS A 232 8.63 18.92 -2.60
C HIS A 232 8.63 19.01 -4.13
N GLY A 233 9.49 19.86 -4.70
CA GLY A 233 9.72 19.94 -6.16
C GLY A 233 8.45 20.26 -6.95
N ALA A 234 8.18 19.52 -8.03
CA ALA A 234 7.10 19.76 -9.01
C ALA A 234 5.64 19.79 -8.46
N THR A 235 5.41 19.46 -7.18
CA THR A 235 4.12 19.71 -6.51
C THR A 235 3.99 21.13 -5.96
N ALA A 236 5.10 21.88 -5.90
CA ALA A 236 5.15 23.32 -5.67
C ALA A 236 4.45 24.09 -6.80
N ASP A 237 4.43 23.53 -8.01
CA ASP A 237 3.85 24.14 -9.22
C ASP A 237 2.31 24.13 -9.22
N ILE A 238 1.68 23.39 -8.30
CA ILE A 238 0.25 23.53 -8.05
C ILE A 238 0.01 24.91 -7.43
N ALA A 239 -0.79 25.74 -8.11
CA ALA A 239 -1.17 27.06 -7.64
C ALA A 239 -1.58 27.04 -6.15
N PRO A 240 -1.05 27.93 -5.31
CA PRO A 240 -1.27 27.89 -3.86
C PRO A 240 -2.75 27.79 -3.46
N GLN A 241 -3.63 28.54 -4.13
CA GLN A 241 -5.06 28.49 -3.89
C GLN A 241 -5.68 27.13 -4.21
N ALA A 242 -5.26 26.47 -5.29
CA ALA A 242 -5.74 25.13 -5.64
C ALA A 242 -5.29 24.10 -4.61
N ARG A 243 -4.05 24.22 -4.10
CA ARG A 243 -3.54 23.38 -3.01
C ARG A 243 -4.33 23.58 -1.72
N GLN A 244 -4.63 24.83 -1.36
CA GLN A 244 -5.42 25.16 -0.18
C GLN A 244 -6.85 24.61 -0.27
N ARG A 245 -7.52 24.77 -1.42
CA ARG A 245 -8.84 24.18 -1.63
C ARG A 245 -8.82 22.65 -1.52
N ALA A 246 -7.80 22.00 -2.08
CA ALA A 246 -7.66 20.55 -1.98
C ALA A 246 -7.41 20.10 -0.54
N ALA A 247 -6.55 20.80 0.21
CA ALA A 247 -6.31 20.52 1.62
C ALA A 247 -7.58 20.68 2.47
N ALA A 248 -8.33 21.77 2.27
CA ALA A 248 -9.61 21.99 2.94
C ALA A 248 -10.61 20.88 2.65
N GLY A 249 -10.74 20.43 1.39
CA GLY A 249 -11.61 19.31 1.02
C GLY A 249 -11.18 17.97 1.62
N ILE A 250 -9.87 17.72 1.76
CA ILE A 250 -9.32 16.53 2.41
C ILE A 250 -9.66 16.53 3.90
N VAL A 251 -9.41 17.65 4.59
CA VAL A 251 -9.72 17.82 6.02
C VAL A 251 -11.22 17.69 6.26
N ALA A 252 -12.04 18.37 5.46
CA ALA A 252 -13.50 18.28 5.58
C ALA A 252 -14.00 16.84 5.40
N TYR A 253 -13.47 16.11 4.40
CA TYR A 253 -13.83 14.71 4.22
C TYR A 253 -13.36 13.82 5.38
N TRP A 254 -12.15 14.06 5.91
CA TRP A 254 -11.60 13.32 7.05
C TRP A 254 -12.46 13.43 8.32
N HIS A 255 -13.08 14.59 8.55
CA HIS A 255 -13.95 14.84 9.70
C HIS A 255 -15.44 14.58 9.45
N ALA A 256 -15.86 14.39 8.19
CA ALA A 256 -17.25 14.12 7.86
C ALA A 256 -17.76 12.86 8.59
N PRO A 257 -18.98 12.86 9.15
CA PRO A 257 -19.61 11.64 9.68
C PRO A 257 -19.59 10.50 8.65
N LEU A 258 -19.57 9.25 9.12
CA LEU A 258 -19.46 8.08 8.23
C LEU A 258 -20.54 8.09 7.14
N GLU A 259 -21.79 8.38 7.49
CA GLU A 259 -22.89 8.41 6.55
C GLU A 259 -22.72 9.49 5.47
N ASP A 260 -22.13 10.64 5.80
CA ASP A 260 -21.83 11.69 4.81
C ASP A 260 -20.63 11.32 3.94
N ALA A 261 -19.60 10.71 4.54
CA ALA A 261 -18.44 10.21 3.82
C ALA A 261 -18.80 9.13 2.79
N LEU A 262 -19.81 8.30 3.09
CA LEU A 262 -20.32 7.25 2.20
C LEU A 262 -21.09 7.81 1.00
N ARG A 263 -21.68 9.02 1.09
CA ARG A 263 -22.36 9.67 -0.05
C ARG A 263 -21.41 10.05 -1.19
N ALA A 264 -20.10 10.01 -0.95
CA ALA A 264 -19.10 10.19 -2.01
C ALA A 264 -18.97 8.96 -2.94
N PHE A 265 -19.72 7.90 -2.68
CA PHE A 265 -19.74 6.67 -3.47
C PHE A 265 -21.17 6.37 -3.96
N PRO A 266 -21.30 5.59 -5.05
CA PRO A 266 -22.59 5.04 -5.44
C PRO A 266 -23.28 4.31 -4.29
N GLN A 267 -24.60 4.50 -4.16
CA GLN A 267 -25.38 4.04 -3.01
C GLN A 267 -25.29 2.53 -2.80
N GLU A 268 -25.26 1.76 -3.89
CA GLU A 268 -25.12 0.31 -3.91
C GLU A 268 -23.81 -0.17 -3.26
N ARG A 269 -22.78 0.68 -3.21
CA ARG A 269 -21.49 0.35 -2.58
C ARG A 269 -21.48 0.61 -1.08
N ALA A 270 -22.42 1.38 -0.52
CA ALA A 270 -22.39 1.80 0.87
C ALA A 270 -22.35 0.62 1.85
N ALA A 271 -23.18 -0.40 1.64
CA ALA A 271 -23.20 -1.59 2.50
C ALA A 271 -21.87 -2.35 2.48
N THR A 272 -21.26 -2.51 1.31
CA THR A 272 -19.96 -3.17 1.16
C THR A 272 -18.84 -2.37 1.81
N LEU A 273 -18.83 -1.05 1.66
CA LEU A 273 -17.85 -0.17 2.30
C LEU A 273 -17.96 -0.20 3.83
N ARG A 274 -19.18 -0.23 4.39
CA ARG A 274 -19.38 -0.41 5.84
C ARG A 274 -18.79 -1.74 6.32
N ARG A 275 -19.10 -2.85 5.63
CA ARG A 275 -18.54 -4.17 5.99
C ARG A 275 -17.02 -4.19 5.98
N HIS A 276 -16.40 -3.59 4.96
CA HIS A 276 -14.93 -3.48 4.87
C HIS A 276 -14.37 -2.62 6.01
N GLY A 277 -14.97 -1.46 6.27
CA GLY A 277 -14.58 -0.56 7.35
C GLY A 277 -14.63 -1.24 8.72
N GLU A 278 -15.74 -1.91 9.03
CA GLU A 278 -15.89 -2.65 10.28
C GLU A 278 -14.89 -3.81 10.40
N ALA A 279 -14.62 -4.53 9.30
CA ALA A 279 -13.66 -5.63 9.31
C ALA A 279 -12.24 -5.14 9.63
N VAL A 280 -11.79 -4.07 8.97
CA VAL A 280 -10.45 -3.49 9.25
C VAL A 280 -10.39 -2.88 10.65
N ARG A 281 -11.47 -2.25 11.14
CA ARG A 281 -11.56 -1.76 12.53
C ARG A 281 -11.37 -2.90 13.52
N ARG A 282 -12.12 -4.01 13.37
CA ARG A 282 -12.01 -5.17 14.25
C ARG A 282 -10.62 -5.78 14.25
N ALA A 283 -9.96 -5.88 13.09
CA ALA A 283 -8.59 -6.38 13.01
C ALA A 283 -7.58 -5.43 13.67
N ALA A 284 -7.74 -4.12 13.47
CA ALA A 284 -6.94 -3.10 14.15
C ALA A 284 -7.13 -3.12 15.67
N THR A 285 -8.35 -3.36 16.16
CA THR A 285 -8.63 -3.55 17.60
C THR A 285 -7.90 -4.77 18.15
N ARG A 286 -7.94 -5.92 17.45
CA ARG A 286 -7.15 -7.09 17.86
C ARG A 286 -5.65 -6.82 17.89
N TRP A 287 -5.15 -6.01 16.95
CA TRP A 287 -3.75 -5.59 16.96
C TRP A 287 -3.41 -4.73 18.17
N ARG A 288 -4.29 -3.79 18.52
CA ARG A 288 -4.16 -2.96 19.73
C ARG A 288 -4.09 -3.80 20.99
N GLU A 289 -5.11 -4.61 21.21
CA GLU A 289 -5.26 -5.42 22.42
C GLU A 289 -4.16 -6.49 22.52
N GLY A 290 -3.86 -7.15 21.41
CA GLY A 290 -2.94 -8.30 21.39
C GLY A 290 -1.45 -7.94 21.32
N TYR A 291 -1.09 -6.73 20.90
CA TYR A 291 0.31 -6.31 20.80
C TYR A 291 0.61 -5.01 21.57
N PHE A 292 -0.12 -3.93 21.30
CA PHE A 292 0.18 -2.62 21.89
C PHE A 292 -0.16 -2.56 23.39
N GLU A 293 -1.24 -3.21 23.83
CA GLU A 293 -1.68 -3.27 25.22
C GLU A 293 -1.11 -4.47 25.99
N ALA A 294 -0.49 -5.42 25.29
CA ALA A 294 0.10 -6.62 25.89
C ALA A 294 1.42 -6.36 26.66
N GLY A 295 1.97 -5.15 26.58
CA GLY A 295 3.15 -4.72 27.37
C GLY A 295 4.52 -5.01 26.73
N GLU A 296 4.57 -5.70 25.59
CA GLU A 296 5.82 -6.06 24.89
C GLU A 296 6.05 -5.28 23.59
N ALA A 297 5.28 -4.21 23.37
CA ALA A 297 5.37 -3.43 22.15
C ALA A 297 6.70 -2.67 22.05
N THR A 298 7.41 -2.88 20.93
CA THR A 298 8.70 -2.21 20.64
C THR A 298 8.53 -0.95 19.80
N ILE A 299 7.34 -0.72 19.26
CA ILE A 299 6.95 0.53 18.58
C ILE A 299 5.57 0.97 19.06
N GLY A 300 5.28 2.27 18.96
CA GLY A 300 3.96 2.79 19.30
C GLY A 300 2.92 2.63 18.16
N PRO A 301 1.61 2.62 18.49
CA PRO A 301 0.53 2.44 17.51
C PRO A 301 0.52 3.53 16.42
N ARG A 302 0.91 4.76 16.75
CA ARG A 302 0.99 5.87 15.77
C ARG A 302 2.06 5.66 14.70
N ALA A 303 3.23 5.13 15.08
CA ALA A 303 4.30 4.82 14.14
C ALA A 303 3.90 3.65 13.23
N ALA A 304 3.33 2.59 13.84
CA ALA A 304 2.83 1.42 13.12
C ALA A 304 1.73 1.80 12.12
N ALA A 305 0.77 2.65 12.52
CA ALA A 305 -0.27 3.20 11.65
C ALA A 305 0.31 4.03 10.50
N GLY A 306 1.40 4.77 10.75
CA GLY A 306 2.10 5.54 9.72
C GLY A 306 2.72 4.64 8.65
N TYR A 307 3.41 3.57 9.04
CA TYR A 307 3.90 2.59 8.08
C TYR A 307 2.75 1.87 7.37
N TYR A 308 1.73 1.42 8.10
CA TYR A 308 0.54 0.79 7.52
C TYR A 308 -0.09 1.66 6.42
N THR A 309 -0.23 2.96 6.67
CA THR A 309 -0.78 3.94 5.72
C THR A 309 -0.01 3.93 4.40
N VAL A 310 1.32 3.85 4.43
CA VAL A 310 2.14 3.77 3.22
C VAL A 310 1.90 2.48 2.45
N PHE A 311 1.80 1.35 3.14
CA PHE A 311 1.50 0.07 2.49
C PHE A 311 0.10 0.08 1.86
N HIS A 312 -0.89 0.61 2.57
CA HIS A 312 -2.25 0.82 2.10
C HIS A 312 -2.29 1.70 0.83
N TRP A 313 -1.55 2.82 0.79
CA TRP A 313 -1.50 3.68 -0.39
C TRP A 313 -0.81 3.04 -1.61
N ASN A 314 0.25 2.28 -1.38
CA ASN A 314 0.92 1.54 -2.46
C ASN A 314 -0.01 0.48 -3.05
N ARG A 315 -0.87 -0.14 -2.23
CA ARG A 315 -1.91 -1.07 -2.67
C ARG A 315 -3.00 -0.36 -3.49
N GLY A 316 -3.34 0.88 -3.11
CA GLY A 316 -4.26 1.73 -3.84
C GLY A 316 -3.72 2.41 -5.11
N LEU A 317 -2.43 2.26 -5.44
CA LEU A 317 -1.76 3.01 -6.52
C LEU A 317 -1.87 4.53 -6.38
N LEU A 318 -1.97 5.05 -5.15
CA LEU A 318 -1.98 6.50 -4.95
C LEU A 318 -0.61 7.08 -5.34
N SER A 319 -0.62 8.07 -6.23
CA SER A 319 0.60 8.73 -6.69
C SER A 319 1.32 9.41 -5.51
N LEU A 320 2.65 9.53 -5.60
CA LEU A 320 3.43 10.21 -4.55
C LEU A 320 2.91 11.63 -4.28
N ALA A 321 2.52 12.37 -5.32
CA ALA A 321 1.91 13.70 -5.18
C ALA A 321 0.62 13.66 -4.35
N ARG A 322 -0.24 12.64 -4.56
CA ARG A 322 -1.47 12.45 -3.78
C ARG A 322 -1.15 12.08 -2.33
N GLN A 323 -0.24 11.16 -2.11
CA GLN A 323 0.22 10.75 -0.77
C GLN A 323 0.76 11.95 0.01
N SER A 324 1.63 12.75 -0.62
CA SER A 324 2.20 13.96 -0.02
C SER A 324 1.15 15.03 0.28
N LEU A 325 0.15 15.21 -0.59
CA LEU A 325 -0.94 16.15 -0.36
C LEU A 325 -1.84 15.73 0.81
N LEU A 326 -2.19 14.43 0.90
CA LEU A 326 -2.99 13.88 2.01
C LEU A 326 -2.24 14.03 3.34
N ALA A 327 -0.98 13.60 3.39
CA ALA A 327 -0.16 13.70 4.60
C ALA A 327 0.05 15.17 5.02
N GLY A 328 0.31 16.07 4.06
CA GLY A 328 0.47 17.50 4.33
C GLY A 328 -0.80 18.15 4.86
N ALA A 329 -1.96 17.90 4.23
CA ALA A 329 -3.24 18.47 4.64
C ALA A 329 -3.61 18.05 6.07
N LEU A 330 -3.49 16.75 6.39
CA LEU A 330 -3.95 16.21 7.67
C LEU A 330 -2.94 16.37 8.82
N SER A 331 -1.65 16.62 8.53
CA SER A 331 -0.64 16.99 9.54
C SER A 331 -0.60 18.50 9.84
N GLY A 332 -0.99 19.33 8.86
CA GLY A 332 -1.06 20.79 8.97
C GLY A 332 -2.38 21.32 9.54
N GLU A 333 -3.42 20.47 9.59
CA GLU A 333 -4.73 20.83 10.13
C GLU A 333 -4.64 21.44 11.53
N GLY A 334 -5.23 22.63 11.71
CA GLY A 334 -5.23 23.36 12.97
C GLY A 334 -4.02 24.28 13.19
N ARG A 335 -3.01 24.26 12.31
CA ARG A 335 -1.89 25.25 12.37
C ARG A 335 -2.29 26.60 11.77
N ASP A 336 -3.16 26.60 10.76
CA ASP A 336 -3.63 27.82 10.09
C ASP A 336 -4.60 28.63 10.97
N THR A 337 -5.34 27.98 11.88
CA THR A 337 -6.21 28.67 12.86
C THR A 337 -5.43 29.41 13.95
N HIS A 338 -4.24 28.93 14.32
CA HIS A 338 -3.37 29.62 15.28
C HIS A 338 -2.56 30.76 14.66
N ALA A 339 -2.21 30.68 13.37
CA ALA A 339 -1.55 31.78 12.67
C ALA A 339 -2.47 33.00 12.46
N ALA A 340 -3.78 32.77 12.28
CA ALA A 340 -4.77 33.84 12.13
C ALA A 340 -5.18 34.53 13.46
N THR A 341 -4.78 33.99 14.61
CA THR A 341 -5.13 34.50 15.95
C THR A 341 -3.96 35.08 16.72
N ALA A 342 -2.75 35.10 16.15
CA ALA A 342 -1.62 35.80 16.74
C ALA A 342 -1.82 37.31 16.54
N PRO A 343 -1.96 38.12 17.61
CA PRO A 343 -1.97 39.57 17.47
C PRO A 343 -0.60 40.01 16.95
N THR A 344 -0.61 40.74 15.84
CA THR A 344 0.53 41.49 15.36
C THR A 344 1.03 42.37 16.51
N ARG A 345 2.23 42.09 17.00
CA ARG A 345 2.94 42.97 17.94
C ARG A 345 3.67 44.07 17.18
#